data_AF-A0A6J3JFL6-F1
#
_entry.id   AF-A0A6J3JFL6-F1
#
_cell.length_a   1.000
_cell.length_b   1.000
_cell.length_c   1.000
_cell.angle_alpha   90.00
_cell.angle_beta   90.00
_cell.angle_gamma   90.00
#
_symmetry.space_group_name_H-M   'P 1'
#
loop_
_entity.id
_entity.type
_entity.pdbx_description
1 polymer ?
#
loop_
_entity_poly.entity_id
_entity_poly.type
_entity_poly.pdbx_seq_one_letter_code
_entity_poly.pdbx_strand_id
1 'polypeptide(L)'
;MDEQRATAAFFRLRKIVAGDQQSSALLQLSSASGRSWPGISRPLSKCGMDQERGDSSLTLRGLRNRSHEKIKLRKRKSILYFSTQEKSARRPGDLLGENIYLLLFTIALRILNCFLVQTSFVPDEYWQSLEVAHHMVFNYGYLTWEWTERLRGYTFPLIFASIYKILHLLGKDTVQLLIWIPRLAQALLSAVADVRLYSLMKQLENQEVARWVFFCQLCSWFTWYCCTRTLTNTMETVLTIIALFYYPLEGSKSMNSVKYSSLVALAFIIRPTAVIPWTPLLFRHFCQEPRKLDLILHHFLPVGFVTLSLSLMIDRIFFGQWTLVQFNFLKFNVLQNLGTFYGSHPWHWYFSQGFPVILGTHLPFFIHGCFLAPKRYRILLVTVLWTLLVYSHVHCPLPMRFLQCPPDLTGKSQYLDEADIFYLNPLNWLQREFHDDASLPTHLIIFSILEEEISAFLTSSSYNRTAVFFHTHLPEGRIGSHVYVYERKLTGKFNKMKF
;
A
#
# COMPACT_ATOMS: atom_id res chain seq x y z
N MET A 1 5.11 13.93 -3.26
CA MET A 1 5.06 15.41 -3.19
C MET A 1 4.60 16.01 -4.52
N ASP A 2 4.81 15.34 -5.66
CA ASP A 2 4.22 15.77 -6.94
C ASP A 2 2.76 15.34 -7.17
N GLU A 3 2.25 14.35 -6.42
CA GLU A 3 0.80 14.04 -6.39
C GLU A 3 -0.05 15.13 -5.70
N GLN A 4 0.56 16.02 -4.92
CA GLN A 4 -0.14 17.14 -4.29
C GLN A 4 -0.42 18.30 -5.27
N ARG A 5 0.27 18.37 -6.41
CA ARG A 5 0.07 19.45 -7.40
C ARG A 5 -1.20 19.26 -8.22
N ALA A 6 -1.62 18.02 -8.47
CA ALA A 6 -2.95 17.73 -9.02
C ALA A 6 -4.07 18.17 -8.07
N THR A 7 -3.85 18.04 -6.76
CA THR A 7 -4.80 18.48 -5.72
C THR A 7 -4.95 20.00 -5.67
N ALA A 8 -3.89 20.77 -5.94
CA ALA A 8 -3.93 22.24 -5.98
C ALA A 8 -4.76 22.79 -7.16
N ALA A 9 -4.71 22.13 -8.32
CA ALA A 9 -5.57 22.47 -9.47
C ALA A 9 -7.06 22.25 -9.15
N PHE A 10 -7.38 21.22 -8.35
CA PHE A 10 -8.74 20.89 -7.94
C PHE A 10 -9.36 21.90 -6.95
N PHE A 11 -8.56 22.48 -6.05
CA PHE A 11 -9.03 23.53 -5.14
C PHE A 11 -9.32 24.87 -5.85
N ARG A 12 -8.67 25.13 -6.99
CA ARG A 12 -8.92 26.35 -7.79
C ARG A 12 -10.27 26.28 -8.52
N LEU A 13 -10.63 25.11 -9.05
CA LEU A 13 -11.93 24.85 -9.68
C LEU A 13 -13.10 24.91 -8.68
N ARG A 14 -12.92 24.41 -7.45
CA ARG A 14 -13.98 24.47 -6.42
C ARG A 14 -14.26 25.90 -5.93
N LYS A 15 -13.27 26.79 -6.00
CA LYS A 15 -13.42 28.21 -5.63
C LYS A 15 -14.15 29.04 -6.68
N ILE A 16 -14.11 28.63 -7.95
CA ILE A 16 -14.82 29.30 -9.05
C ILE A 16 -16.32 28.98 -9.04
N VAL A 17 -16.70 27.78 -8.56
CA VAL A 17 -18.12 27.36 -8.47
C VAL A 17 -18.82 27.83 -7.19
N ALA A 18 -18.07 28.27 -6.17
CA ALA A 18 -18.62 28.69 -4.87
C ALA A 18 -18.51 30.22 -4.61
N GLY A 19 -18.49 31.02 -5.67
CA GLY A 19 -18.63 32.47 -5.58
C GLY A 19 -20.09 32.88 -5.48
N ASP A 20 -20.68 32.76 -4.28
CA ASP A 20 -21.71 33.70 -3.77
C ASP A 20 -22.18 33.24 -2.38
N GLN A 21 -21.56 33.81 -1.34
CA GLN A 21 -22.17 34.31 -0.10
C GLN A 21 -21.09 34.54 0.98
N GLN A 22 -20.76 35.83 1.15
CA GLN A 22 -20.33 36.50 2.38
C GLN A 22 -21.13 36.01 3.62
N SER A 23 -20.71 36.07 4.89
CA SER A 23 -19.64 36.77 5.60
C SER A 23 -19.64 36.33 7.09
N SER A 24 -18.58 36.70 7.81
CA SER A 24 -18.51 36.98 9.26
C SER A 24 -18.37 35.80 10.25
N ALA A 25 -17.18 35.66 10.85
CA ALA A 25 -16.90 36.09 12.23
C ALA A 25 -15.65 35.36 12.80
N LEU A 26 -14.54 36.10 12.87
CA LEU A 26 -13.43 35.85 13.77
C LEU A 26 -13.75 36.50 15.12
N LEU A 27 -13.50 35.81 16.23
CA LEU A 27 -13.03 36.45 17.48
C LEU A 27 -12.36 35.44 18.40
N GLN A 28 -11.13 35.81 18.79
CA GLN A 28 -10.25 35.18 19.77
C GLN A 28 -10.77 35.38 21.20
N LEU A 29 -10.27 34.55 22.13
CA LEU A 29 -9.92 34.77 23.55
C LEU A 29 -9.45 33.38 24.08
N SER A 30 -8.47 33.17 24.96
CA SER A 30 -7.59 34.01 25.78
C SER A 30 -6.50 33.08 26.34
N SER A 31 -5.28 33.60 26.49
CA SER A 31 -4.25 33.11 27.41
C SER A 31 -4.67 33.29 28.88
N ALA A 32 -4.16 32.46 29.81
CA ALA A 32 -3.32 32.89 30.94
C ALA A 32 -3.26 31.87 32.10
N SER A 33 -2.03 31.70 32.59
CA SER A 33 -1.57 31.53 33.98
C SER A 33 -2.06 30.36 34.87
N GLY A 34 -1.12 29.44 35.11
CA GLY A 34 -0.41 29.33 36.40
C GLY A 34 -1.16 28.84 37.63
N ARG A 35 -0.69 27.71 38.20
CA ARG A 35 -0.45 27.58 39.65
C ARG A 35 0.31 26.29 40.02
N SER A 36 0.95 26.41 41.17
CA SER A 36 2.05 25.66 41.79
C SER A 36 1.68 24.35 42.50
N TRP A 37 2.75 23.57 42.75
CA TRP A 37 2.95 22.42 43.66
C TRP A 37 2.43 22.59 45.10
N PRO A 38 2.24 21.51 45.90
CA PRO A 38 3.27 20.68 46.57
C PRO A 38 3.04 19.15 46.39
N GLY A 39 4.00 18.23 46.40
CA GLY A 39 5.03 17.95 47.40
C GLY A 39 4.59 16.78 48.30
N ILE A 40 5.44 15.75 48.48
CA ILE A 40 5.65 14.90 49.69
C ILE A 40 5.95 13.40 49.40
N SER A 41 7.23 13.06 49.66
CA SER A 41 7.85 11.88 50.29
C SER A 41 7.62 10.41 49.84
N ARG A 42 8.77 9.74 49.63
CA ARG A 42 9.01 8.28 49.75
C ARG A 42 8.89 7.79 51.21
N PRO A 43 8.86 6.47 51.46
CA PRO A 43 10.14 5.84 51.87
C PRO A 43 10.43 4.48 51.23
N LEU A 44 11.73 4.14 51.28
CA LEU A 44 12.35 2.84 51.01
C LEU A 44 12.17 1.88 52.20
N SER A 45 12.11 0.57 51.92
CA SER A 45 12.52 -0.46 52.88
C SER A 45 13.21 -1.64 52.18
N LYS A 46 14.39 -2.00 52.71
CA LYS A 46 15.28 -3.13 52.40
C LYS A 46 14.85 -4.42 53.14
N CYS A 47 15.59 -5.50 52.85
CA CYS A 47 15.73 -6.83 53.48
C CYS A 47 14.91 -7.95 52.82
N GLY A 48 15.45 -9.15 52.57
CA GLY A 48 16.74 -9.75 52.89
C GLY A 48 16.87 -11.11 52.17
N MET A 49 18.10 -11.59 51.99
CA MET A 49 18.43 -12.95 51.52
C MET A 49 18.09 -13.98 52.60
N ASP A 50 17.75 -15.20 52.19
CA ASP A 50 18.24 -16.40 52.87
C ASP A 50 18.27 -17.61 51.92
N GLN A 51 19.24 -18.48 52.20
CA GLN A 51 19.77 -19.58 51.41
C GLN A 51 19.81 -20.78 52.36
N GLU A 52 19.23 -21.94 51.99
CA GLU A 52 19.48 -23.19 52.70
C GLU A 52 19.76 -24.36 51.75
N ARG A 53 20.88 -25.03 52.05
CA ARG A 53 21.35 -26.32 51.55
C ARG A 53 20.67 -27.45 52.32
N GLY A 54 20.58 -28.63 51.70
CA GLY A 54 20.34 -29.90 52.39
C GLY A 54 20.75 -31.09 51.52
N ASP A 55 21.70 -31.87 52.04
CA ASP A 55 22.56 -32.85 51.38
C ASP A 55 22.02 -34.29 51.40
N SER A 56 22.77 -35.21 50.78
CA SER A 56 22.97 -36.65 51.11
C SER A 56 22.04 -37.77 50.58
N SER A 57 22.56 -38.44 49.53
CA SER A 57 22.80 -39.88 49.31
C SER A 57 22.39 -40.97 50.33
N LEU A 58 21.90 -42.13 49.83
CA LEU A 58 22.59 -43.45 49.83
C LEU A 58 21.68 -44.65 49.42
N THR A 59 22.27 -45.51 48.59
CA THR A 59 22.07 -46.94 48.23
C THR A 59 21.32 -47.86 49.22
N LEU A 60 20.70 -49.01 48.88
CA LEU A 60 21.30 -50.23 48.27
C LEU A 60 20.24 -51.38 48.10
N ARG A 61 20.39 -52.19 47.03
CA ARG A 61 20.02 -53.62 46.78
C ARG A 61 18.60 -54.19 47.04
N GLY A 62 18.12 -54.93 46.03
CA GLY A 62 17.13 -56.01 46.18
C GLY A 62 16.73 -56.67 44.85
N LEU A 63 17.48 -57.67 44.40
CA LEU A 63 17.12 -58.58 43.30
C LEU A 63 15.94 -59.47 43.71
N ARG A 64 14.82 -59.46 42.96
CA ARG A 64 13.98 -60.66 42.79
C ARG A 64 13.08 -60.58 41.55
N ASN A 65 13.32 -61.51 40.62
CA ASN A 65 12.41 -61.89 39.54
C ASN A 65 11.01 -62.24 40.09
N ARG A 66 9.96 -61.62 39.56
CA ARG A 66 8.58 -62.16 39.57
C ARG A 66 7.83 -61.75 38.30
N SER A 67 7.59 -62.77 37.48
CA SER A 67 6.45 -63.00 36.58
C SER A 67 5.59 -61.80 36.13
N HIS A 68 5.51 -61.64 34.81
CA HIS A 68 4.55 -60.79 34.11
C HIS A 68 3.09 -61.14 34.46
N GLU A 69 2.53 -60.41 35.43
CA GLU A 69 1.08 -60.29 35.61
C GLU A 69 0.68 -58.89 35.13
N LYS A 70 -0.22 -58.82 34.13
CA LYS A 70 -0.74 -57.55 33.60
C LYS A 70 -1.61 -56.87 34.67
N ILE A 71 -0.99 -56.00 35.47
CA ILE A 71 -1.69 -55.11 36.39
C ILE A 71 -2.57 -54.15 35.55
N LYS A 72 -3.89 -54.32 35.60
CA LYS A 72 -4.86 -53.35 35.06
C LYS A 72 -4.76 -52.07 35.91
N LEU A 73 -4.04 -51.08 35.40
CA LEU A 73 -4.02 -49.73 35.96
C LEU A 73 -5.45 -49.15 35.95
N ARG A 74 -6.05 -49.00 37.14
CA ARG A 74 -7.28 -48.23 37.33
C ARG A 74 -6.97 -46.78 36.97
N LYS A 75 -7.45 -46.32 35.79
CA LYS A 75 -7.36 -44.90 35.39
C LYS A 75 -8.10 -44.05 36.42
N ARG A 76 -7.36 -43.44 37.36
CA ARG A 76 -7.87 -42.31 38.17
C ARG A 76 -8.05 -41.14 37.21
N LYS A 77 -9.30 -40.72 36.98
CA LYS A 77 -9.61 -39.44 36.34
C LYS A 77 -9.13 -38.34 37.28
N SER A 78 -7.97 -37.76 37.02
CA SER A 78 -7.51 -36.57 37.72
C SER A 78 -8.33 -35.38 37.24
N ILE A 79 -9.12 -34.80 38.14
CA ILE A 79 -9.97 -33.63 37.93
C ILE A 79 -9.14 -32.40 37.47
N LEU A 80 -7.83 -32.42 37.73
CA LEU A 80 -6.91 -31.33 37.36
C LEU A 80 -6.72 -31.18 35.83
N TYR A 81 -6.74 -32.28 35.06
CA TYR A 81 -6.59 -32.23 33.59
C TYR A 81 -7.91 -32.05 32.84
N PHE A 82 -9.05 -32.33 33.48
CA PHE A 82 -10.37 -32.10 32.86
C PHE A 82 -10.66 -30.60 32.73
N SER A 83 -10.19 -29.79 33.68
CA SER A 83 -10.36 -28.32 33.66
C SER A 83 -9.61 -27.61 32.52
N THR A 84 -8.57 -28.24 31.97
CA THR A 84 -7.79 -27.67 30.86
C THR A 84 -8.38 -28.04 29.50
N GLN A 85 -9.08 -29.17 29.40
CA GLN A 85 -9.67 -29.65 28.15
C GLN A 85 -11.03 -28.99 27.87
N GLU A 86 -11.81 -28.65 28.91
CA GLU A 86 -13.07 -27.90 28.77
C GLU A 86 -12.88 -26.41 28.45
N LYS A 87 -11.71 -25.82 28.72
CA LYS A 87 -11.40 -24.44 28.27
C LYS A 87 -11.19 -24.32 26.75
N SER A 88 -11.14 -25.43 26.01
CA SER A 88 -11.12 -25.43 24.55
C SER A 88 -12.49 -25.68 23.89
N ALA A 89 -13.56 -25.78 24.69
CA ALA A 89 -14.91 -25.71 24.16
C ALA A 89 -15.11 -24.29 23.59
N ARG A 90 -15.12 -24.17 22.26
CA ARG A 90 -15.42 -22.95 21.51
C ARG A 90 -16.58 -22.23 22.17
N ARG A 91 -16.32 -21.06 22.78
CA ARG A 91 -17.39 -20.20 23.27
C ARG A 91 -18.24 -19.79 22.06
N PRO A 92 -19.58 -19.73 22.16
CA PRO A 92 -20.47 -19.43 21.03
C PRO A 92 -20.35 -18.01 20.45
N GLY A 93 -19.29 -17.25 20.77
CA GLY A 93 -19.10 -15.85 20.37
C GLY A 93 -17.90 -15.57 19.46
N ASP A 94 -17.13 -16.58 19.05
CA ASP A 94 -15.87 -16.40 18.31
C ASP A 94 -16.06 -16.51 16.78
N LEU A 95 -16.69 -15.51 16.15
CA LEU A 95 -16.92 -15.48 14.69
C LEU A 95 -15.60 -15.57 13.87
N LEU A 96 -14.49 -15.08 14.42
CA LEU A 96 -13.15 -15.15 13.82
C LEU A 96 -12.15 -15.98 14.64
N GLY A 97 -12.58 -16.64 15.71
CA GLY A 97 -11.69 -17.34 16.66
C GLY A 97 -11.07 -16.43 17.73
N GLU A 98 -11.51 -15.17 17.83
CA GLU A 98 -11.00 -14.17 18.76
C GLU A 98 -12.15 -13.44 19.48
N ASN A 99 -11.81 -12.85 20.62
CA ASN A 99 -12.75 -12.16 21.51
C ASN A 99 -13.62 -11.14 20.75
N ILE A 100 -14.94 -11.29 20.84
CA ILE A 100 -15.93 -10.39 20.21
C ILE A 100 -15.70 -8.92 20.55
N TYR A 101 -15.24 -8.60 21.76
CA TYR A 101 -14.93 -7.22 22.16
C TYR A 101 -13.77 -6.63 21.37
N LEU A 102 -12.74 -7.43 21.04
CA LEU A 102 -11.63 -7.00 20.20
C LEU A 102 -12.13 -6.69 18.78
N LEU A 103 -12.97 -7.57 18.23
CA LEU A 103 -13.55 -7.40 16.90
C LEU A 103 -14.40 -6.12 16.83
N LEU A 104 -15.32 -5.94 17.77
CA LEU A 104 -16.18 -4.76 17.85
C LEU A 104 -15.37 -3.47 18.06
N PHE A 105 -14.35 -3.50 18.94
CA PHE A 105 -13.44 -2.37 19.12
C PHE A 105 -12.72 -2.00 17.83
N THR A 106 -12.16 -2.98 17.12
CA THR A 106 -11.42 -2.73 15.87
C THR A 106 -12.34 -2.18 14.78
N ILE A 107 -13.55 -2.74 14.65
CA ILE A 107 -14.57 -2.24 13.72
C ILE A 107 -14.95 -0.80 14.05
N ALA A 108 -15.29 -0.52 15.31
CA ALA A 108 -15.66 0.83 15.75
C ALA A 108 -14.54 1.84 15.49
N LEU A 109 -13.29 1.46 15.76
CA LEU A 109 -12.12 2.28 15.50
C LEU A 109 -11.92 2.56 14.00
N ARG A 110 -12.07 1.55 13.13
CA ARG A 110 -11.90 1.74 11.67
C ARG A 110 -13.06 2.52 11.05
N ILE A 111 -14.28 2.38 11.57
CA ILE A 111 -15.41 3.23 11.20
C ILE A 111 -15.14 4.67 11.63
N LEU A 112 -14.69 4.91 12.86
CA LEU A 112 -14.29 6.24 13.32
C LEU A 112 -13.18 6.83 12.44
N ASN A 113 -12.17 6.04 12.13
CA ASN A 113 -11.09 6.43 11.22
C ASN A 113 -11.63 6.85 9.84
N CYS A 114 -12.59 6.11 9.28
CA CYS A 114 -13.23 6.43 8.01
C CYS A 114 -13.87 7.82 8.03
N PHE A 115 -14.53 8.20 9.13
CA PHE A 115 -15.15 9.52 9.29
C PHE A 115 -14.14 10.65 9.58
N LEU A 116 -13.03 10.34 10.25
CA LEU A 116 -11.98 11.30 10.55
C LEU A 116 -11.12 11.62 9.32
N VAL A 117 -10.87 10.65 8.45
CA VAL A 117 -10.13 10.86 7.19
C VAL A 117 -11.08 11.47 6.16
N GLN A 118 -11.05 12.80 6.02
CA GLN A 118 -11.91 13.54 5.07
C GLN A 118 -11.14 14.10 3.87
N THR A 119 -9.82 13.93 3.84
CA THR A 119 -8.96 14.45 2.77
C THR A 119 -8.89 13.49 1.59
N SER A 120 -8.57 13.98 0.40
CA SER A 120 -8.10 13.15 -0.72
C SER A 120 -6.59 12.90 -0.60
N PHE A 121 -6.12 11.77 -1.12
CA PHE A 121 -4.68 11.46 -1.18
C PHE A 121 -4.19 11.46 -2.61
N VAL A 122 -4.74 10.55 -3.42
CA VAL A 122 -4.32 10.31 -4.81
C VAL A 122 -5.55 10.16 -5.71
N PRO A 123 -5.49 10.57 -6.99
CA PRO A 123 -6.60 10.39 -7.93
C PRO A 123 -7.04 8.92 -8.05
N ASP A 124 -6.12 7.98 -7.89
CA ASP A 124 -6.36 6.53 -7.95
C ASP A 124 -7.42 6.04 -6.95
N GLU A 125 -7.69 6.78 -5.87
CA GLU A 125 -8.76 6.49 -4.92
C GLU A 125 -10.15 6.44 -5.58
N TYR A 126 -10.34 7.20 -6.66
CA TYR A 126 -11.60 7.32 -7.37
C TYR A 126 -11.51 6.72 -8.78
N TRP A 127 -10.48 7.09 -9.54
CA TRP A 127 -10.36 6.79 -10.97
C TRP A 127 -9.92 5.35 -11.30
N GLN A 128 -9.44 4.59 -10.30
CA GLN A 128 -9.14 3.16 -10.46
C GLN A 128 -10.16 2.24 -9.77
N SER A 129 -11.15 2.78 -9.07
CA SER A 129 -12.09 1.99 -8.29
C SER A 129 -13.52 2.53 -8.36
N LEU A 130 -13.82 3.63 -7.69
CA LEU A 130 -15.19 4.12 -7.48
C LEU A 130 -15.86 4.64 -8.75
N GLU A 131 -15.17 5.44 -9.56
CA GLU A 131 -15.72 5.97 -10.80
C GLU A 131 -15.98 4.86 -11.82
N VAL A 132 -15.05 3.89 -11.89
CA VAL A 132 -15.16 2.73 -12.77
C VAL A 132 -16.34 1.86 -12.34
N ALA A 133 -16.47 1.60 -11.04
CA ALA A 133 -17.60 0.88 -10.47
C ALA A 133 -18.94 1.59 -10.73
N HIS A 134 -18.94 2.92 -10.68
CA HIS A 134 -20.10 3.73 -11.00
C HIS A 134 -20.49 3.57 -12.48
N HIS A 135 -19.53 3.73 -13.40
CA HIS A 135 -19.74 3.51 -14.83
C HIS A 135 -20.27 2.10 -15.14
N MET A 136 -19.78 1.06 -14.46
CA MET A 136 -20.27 -0.32 -14.62
C MET A 136 -21.75 -0.49 -14.28
N VAL A 137 -22.30 0.31 -13.36
CA VAL A 137 -23.68 0.16 -12.87
C VAL A 137 -24.65 1.10 -13.57
N PHE A 138 -24.24 2.36 -13.74
CA PHE A 138 -25.10 3.43 -14.23
C PHE A 138 -24.88 3.79 -15.71
N ASN A 139 -23.87 3.21 -16.36
CA ASN A 139 -23.51 3.45 -17.76
C ASN A 139 -23.19 4.93 -18.09
N TYR A 140 -22.74 5.70 -17.09
CA TYR A 140 -22.19 7.04 -17.27
C TYR A 140 -21.06 7.29 -16.27
N GLY A 141 -20.24 8.30 -16.56
CA GLY A 141 -18.99 8.59 -15.85
C GLY A 141 -17.82 8.58 -16.81
N TYR A 142 -16.60 8.76 -16.28
CA TYR A 142 -15.40 8.86 -17.10
C TYR A 142 -14.40 7.74 -16.80
N LEU A 143 -14.02 7.00 -17.85
CA LEU A 143 -12.95 6.01 -17.81
C LEU A 143 -11.65 6.66 -18.28
N THR A 144 -10.61 6.55 -17.48
CA THR A 144 -9.29 7.08 -17.85
C THR A 144 -8.65 6.26 -18.97
N TRP A 145 -7.60 6.83 -19.57
CA TRP A 145 -6.83 6.18 -20.64
C TRP A 145 -6.27 4.80 -20.24
N GLU A 146 -6.02 4.55 -18.94
CA GLU A 146 -5.55 3.24 -18.47
C GLU A 146 -6.60 2.13 -18.74
N TRP A 147 -7.88 2.48 -18.72
CA TRP A 147 -8.98 1.56 -19.02
C TRP A 147 -9.19 1.42 -20.53
N THR A 148 -8.99 2.48 -21.32
CA THR A 148 -9.06 2.38 -22.79
C THR A 148 -7.93 1.50 -23.33
N GLU A 149 -6.73 1.61 -22.76
CA GLU A 149 -5.56 0.77 -23.06
C GLU A 149 -5.57 -0.59 -22.33
N ARG A 150 -6.58 -0.85 -21.49
CA ARG A 150 -6.81 -2.14 -20.81
C ARG A 150 -5.62 -2.57 -19.96
N LEU A 151 -5.05 -1.60 -19.24
CA LEU A 151 -3.95 -1.78 -18.28
C LEU A 151 -4.44 -2.17 -16.88
N ARG A 152 -5.74 -1.99 -16.61
CA ARG A 152 -6.39 -2.25 -15.32
C ARG A 152 -7.55 -3.24 -15.49
N GLY A 153 -7.77 -4.07 -14.47
CA GLY A 153 -8.78 -5.12 -14.47
C GLY A 153 -10.00 -4.75 -13.64
N TYR A 154 -11.15 -5.28 -14.01
CA TYR A 154 -12.43 -4.94 -13.37
C TYR A 154 -12.68 -5.68 -12.05
N THR A 155 -11.84 -6.66 -11.69
CA THR A 155 -12.01 -7.48 -10.47
C THR A 155 -12.16 -6.66 -9.19
N PHE A 156 -11.36 -5.60 -9.01
CA PHE A 156 -11.45 -4.74 -7.82
C PHE A 156 -12.63 -3.76 -7.88
N PRO A 157 -12.83 -2.97 -8.96
CA PRO A 157 -14.05 -2.16 -9.12
C PRO A 157 -15.35 -2.95 -8.97
N LEU A 158 -15.39 -4.22 -9.39
CA LEU A 158 -16.58 -5.07 -9.30
C LEU A 158 -17.10 -5.22 -7.87
N ILE A 159 -16.22 -5.19 -6.87
CA ILE A 159 -16.61 -5.21 -5.45
C ILE A 159 -17.49 -3.99 -5.14
N PHE A 160 -17.08 -2.80 -5.56
CA PHE A 160 -17.85 -1.56 -5.35
C PHE A 160 -19.05 -1.46 -6.28
N ALA A 161 -18.94 -1.96 -7.52
CA ALA A 161 -20.06 -2.01 -8.46
C ALA A 161 -21.20 -2.88 -7.90
N SER A 162 -20.87 -3.98 -7.22
CA SER A 162 -21.88 -4.80 -6.55
C SER A 162 -22.63 -4.03 -5.45
N ILE A 163 -21.92 -3.22 -4.66
CA ILE A 163 -22.50 -2.33 -3.64
C ILE A 163 -23.44 -1.31 -4.30
N TYR A 164 -22.97 -0.64 -5.35
CA TYR A 164 -23.77 0.35 -6.08
C TYR A 164 -25.01 -0.26 -6.73
N LYS A 165 -24.90 -1.47 -7.30
CA LYS A 165 -26.03 -2.17 -7.88
C LYS A 165 -27.09 -2.49 -6.82
N ILE A 166 -26.67 -2.93 -5.64
CA ILE A 166 -27.60 -3.17 -4.51
C ILE A 166 -28.28 -1.87 -4.09
N LEU A 167 -27.54 -0.77 -3.95
CA LEU A 167 -28.12 0.53 -3.59
C LEU A 167 -29.13 1.04 -4.63
N HIS A 168 -28.81 0.88 -5.92
CA HIS A 168 -29.70 1.23 -7.00
C HIS A 168 -30.98 0.38 -7.00
N LEU A 169 -30.86 -0.94 -6.78
CA LEU A 169 -32.03 -1.83 -6.65
C LEU A 169 -32.92 -1.49 -5.44
N LEU A 170 -32.34 -0.91 -4.39
CA LEU A 170 -33.07 -0.44 -3.21
C LEU A 170 -33.62 0.99 -3.36
N GLY A 171 -33.37 1.68 -4.49
CA GLY A 171 -33.73 3.10 -4.69
C GLY A 171 -33.00 4.05 -3.74
N LYS A 172 -31.78 3.70 -3.30
CA LYS A 172 -30.94 4.44 -2.34
C LYS A 172 -29.58 4.82 -2.94
N ASP A 173 -29.56 5.25 -4.20
CA ASP A 173 -28.39 5.70 -4.94
C ASP A 173 -28.06 7.19 -4.74
N THR A 174 -28.24 7.70 -3.51
CA THR A 174 -27.83 9.08 -3.19
C THR A 174 -26.31 9.21 -3.20
N VAL A 175 -25.81 10.36 -3.64
CA VAL A 175 -24.37 10.66 -3.75
C VAL A 175 -23.62 10.39 -2.45
N GLN A 176 -24.23 10.72 -1.30
CA GLN A 176 -23.63 10.46 0.01
C GLN A 176 -23.41 8.97 0.26
N LEU A 177 -24.37 8.11 -0.08
CA LEU A 177 -24.25 6.67 0.12
C LEU A 177 -23.23 6.06 -0.84
N LEU A 178 -23.18 6.54 -2.08
CA LEU A 178 -22.18 6.12 -3.07
C LEU A 178 -20.75 6.49 -2.64
N ILE A 179 -20.56 7.59 -1.89
CA ILE A 179 -19.24 7.96 -1.35
C ILE A 179 -18.91 7.15 -0.08
N TRP A 180 -19.83 7.08 0.88
CA TRP A 180 -19.51 6.56 2.21
C TRP A 180 -19.50 5.04 2.30
N ILE A 181 -20.40 4.33 1.60
CA ILE A 181 -20.53 2.87 1.75
C ILE A 181 -19.28 2.13 1.25
N PRO A 182 -18.69 2.45 0.07
CA PRO A 182 -17.43 1.84 -0.36
C PRO A 182 -16.29 2.03 0.65
N ARG A 183 -16.17 3.23 1.23
CA ARG A 183 -15.16 3.54 2.24
C ARG A 183 -15.38 2.77 3.54
N LEU A 184 -16.63 2.64 3.97
CA LEU A 184 -17.00 1.79 5.11
C LEU A 184 -16.70 0.32 4.84
N ALA A 185 -17.02 -0.20 3.64
CA ALA A 185 -16.69 -1.57 3.25
C ALA A 185 -15.16 -1.81 3.30
N GLN A 186 -14.37 -0.87 2.78
CA GLN A 186 -12.92 -0.92 2.86
C GLN A 186 -12.40 -0.88 4.30
N ALA A 187 -12.98 -0.02 5.15
CA ALA A 187 -12.65 0.07 6.57
C ALA A 187 -12.95 -1.24 7.33
N LEU A 188 -14.05 -1.91 7.01
CA LEU A 188 -14.40 -3.22 7.57
C LEU A 188 -13.40 -4.30 7.14
N LEU A 189 -13.00 -4.32 5.87
CA LEU A 189 -11.97 -5.24 5.39
C LEU A 189 -10.62 -5.01 6.10
N SER A 190 -10.24 -3.76 6.33
CA SER A 190 -9.06 -3.43 7.13
C SER A 190 -9.19 -3.85 8.59
N ALA A 191 -10.35 -3.69 9.21
CA ALA A 191 -10.58 -4.19 10.57
C ALA A 191 -10.41 -5.72 10.66
N VAL A 192 -10.90 -6.46 9.67
CA VAL A 192 -10.68 -7.91 9.59
C VAL A 192 -9.20 -8.23 9.46
N ALA A 193 -8.46 -7.52 8.62
CA ALA A 193 -7.01 -7.70 8.50
C ALA A 193 -6.28 -7.44 9.82
N ASP A 194 -6.60 -6.36 10.53
CA ASP A 194 -5.96 -6.05 11.82
C ASP A 194 -6.22 -7.12 12.89
N VAL A 195 -7.45 -7.64 12.97
CA VAL A 195 -7.79 -8.75 13.88
C VAL A 195 -7.04 -10.03 13.49
N ARG A 196 -6.85 -10.29 12.19
CA ARG A 196 -6.05 -11.43 11.71
C ARG A 196 -4.56 -11.25 12.01
N LEU A 197 -4.03 -10.03 11.94
CA LEU A 197 -2.67 -9.73 12.37
C LEU A 197 -2.48 -10.00 13.87
N TYR A 198 -3.41 -9.54 14.71
CA TYR A 198 -3.40 -9.85 16.14
C TYR A 198 -3.42 -11.36 16.39
N SER A 199 -4.34 -12.06 15.71
CA SER A 199 -4.48 -13.52 15.81
C SER A 199 -3.19 -14.25 15.41
N LEU A 200 -2.54 -13.81 14.33
CA LEU A 200 -1.28 -14.38 13.84
C LEU A 200 -0.18 -14.23 14.90
N MET A 201 0.02 -13.04 15.45
CA MET A 201 1.06 -12.80 16.46
C MET A 201 0.78 -13.55 17.75
N LYS A 202 -0.49 -13.66 18.16
CA LYS A 202 -0.88 -14.43 19.34
C LYS A 202 -0.62 -15.93 19.14
N GLN A 203 -0.70 -16.44 17.91
CA GLN A 203 -0.38 -17.84 17.59
C GLN A 203 1.12 -18.10 17.53
N LEU A 204 1.91 -17.18 16.99
CA LEU A 204 3.36 -17.33 16.85
C LEU A 204 4.13 -17.05 18.15
N GLU A 205 3.63 -16.12 18.96
CA GLU A 205 4.27 -15.65 20.19
C GLU A 205 3.34 -15.86 21.39
N ASN A 206 2.96 -14.76 22.03
CA ASN A 206 2.13 -14.69 23.21
C ASN A 206 1.17 -13.50 23.07
N GLN A 207 0.25 -13.39 24.03
CA GLN A 207 -0.77 -12.35 24.02
C GLN A 207 -0.19 -10.93 24.18
N GLU A 208 0.94 -10.78 24.86
CA GLU A 208 1.57 -9.48 25.10
C GLU A 208 2.19 -8.90 23.83
N VAL A 209 2.98 -9.71 23.10
CA VAL A 209 3.55 -9.30 21.82
C VAL A 209 2.45 -9.00 20.81
N ALA A 210 1.39 -9.82 20.78
CA ALA A 210 0.23 -9.56 19.91
C ALA A 210 -0.44 -8.20 20.19
N ARG A 211 -0.56 -7.81 21.47
CA ARG A 211 -1.10 -6.49 21.86
C ARG A 211 -0.21 -5.35 21.37
N TRP A 212 1.11 -5.48 21.50
CA TRP A 212 2.05 -4.46 21.02
C TRP A 212 2.06 -4.34 19.50
N VAL A 213 2.05 -5.45 18.77
CA VAL A 213 1.97 -5.42 17.29
C VAL A 213 0.66 -4.79 16.84
N PHE A 214 -0.45 -5.14 17.48
CA PHE A 214 -1.75 -4.54 17.19
C PHE A 214 -1.78 -3.04 17.50
N PHE A 215 -1.21 -2.61 18.63
CA PHE A 215 -1.06 -1.19 18.95
C PHE A 215 -0.23 -0.45 17.88
N CYS A 216 0.92 -0.98 17.48
CA CYS A 216 1.74 -0.41 16.40
C CYS A 216 0.99 -0.34 15.06
N GLN A 217 0.21 -1.35 14.72
CA GLN A 217 -0.62 -1.36 13.51
C GLN A 217 -1.70 -0.27 13.54
N LEU A 218 -2.35 -0.06 14.69
CA LEU A 218 -3.37 0.96 14.85
C LEU A 218 -2.79 2.38 14.89
N CYS A 219 -1.61 2.56 15.49
CA CYS A 219 -0.95 3.87 15.61
C CYS A 219 -0.04 4.22 14.42
N SER A 220 0.12 3.32 13.44
CA SER A 220 0.87 3.61 12.22
C SER A 220 0.17 4.73 11.45
N TRP A 221 0.82 5.89 11.34
CA TRP A 221 0.23 7.07 10.72
C TRP A 221 -0.21 6.80 9.27
N PHE A 222 0.61 6.08 8.50
CA PHE A 222 0.31 5.80 7.09
C PHE A 222 -0.80 4.74 6.95
N THR A 223 -0.80 3.72 7.80
CA THR A 223 -1.90 2.75 7.85
C THR A 223 -3.20 3.44 8.23
N TRP A 224 -3.19 4.27 9.27
CA TRP A 224 -4.33 5.08 9.68
C TRP A 224 -4.84 5.93 8.52
N TYR A 225 -3.94 6.59 7.80
CA TYR A 225 -4.27 7.48 6.68
C TYR A 225 -4.82 6.77 5.42
N CYS A 226 -4.34 5.56 5.11
CA CYS A 226 -4.67 4.87 3.85
C CYS A 226 -5.70 3.73 3.99
N CYS A 227 -5.84 3.11 5.16
CA CYS A 227 -6.61 1.85 5.28
C CYS A 227 -8.12 1.97 4.97
N THR A 228 -8.70 3.16 5.08
CA THR A 228 -10.12 3.41 4.78
C THR A 228 -10.35 3.95 3.36
N ARG A 229 -9.29 4.16 2.59
CA ARG A 229 -9.34 4.63 1.21
C ARG A 229 -9.41 3.46 0.25
N THR A 230 -10.19 3.61 -0.83
CA THR A 230 -10.49 2.59 -1.84
C THR A 230 -9.37 2.42 -2.86
N LEU A 231 -8.14 2.24 -2.35
CA LEU A 231 -6.93 2.03 -3.12
C LEU A 231 -6.67 0.54 -3.32
N THR A 232 -6.18 0.18 -4.50
CA THR A 232 -5.70 -1.19 -4.77
C THR A 232 -4.53 -1.58 -3.86
N ASN A 233 -3.68 -0.63 -3.45
CA ASN A 233 -2.63 -0.82 -2.43
C ASN A 233 -3.21 -1.26 -1.08
N THR A 234 -4.32 -0.65 -0.67
CA THR A 234 -4.97 -0.98 0.59
C THR A 234 -5.52 -2.40 0.54
N MET A 235 -6.14 -2.77 -0.59
CA MET A 235 -6.61 -4.14 -0.81
C MET A 235 -5.48 -5.17 -0.85
N GLU A 236 -4.37 -4.86 -1.53
CA GLU A 236 -3.14 -5.67 -1.54
C GLU A 236 -2.63 -5.90 -0.11
N THR A 237 -2.62 -4.86 0.73
CA THR A 237 -2.20 -4.92 2.13
C THR A 237 -3.15 -5.81 2.96
N VAL A 238 -4.47 -5.61 2.83
CA VAL A 238 -5.50 -6.42 3.51
C VAL A 238 -5.35 -7.89 3.16
N LEU A 239 -5.29 -8.21 1.86
CA LEU A 239 -5.14 -9.58 1.39
C LEU A 239 -3.82 -10.20 1.85
N THR A 240 -2.73 -9.43 1.85
CA THR A 240 -1.42 -9.88 2.32
C THR A 240 -1.43 -10.23 3.80
N ILE A 241 -2.04 -9.40 4.65
CA ILE A 241 -2.14 -9.67 6.10
C ILE A 241 -2.97 -10.94 6.36
N ILE A 242 -4.11 -11.10 5.68
CA ILE A 242 -4.96 -12.28 5.83
C ILE A 242 -4.26 -13.53 5.27
N ALA A 243 -3.52 -13.41 4.16
CA ALA A 243 -2.73 -14.50 3.61
C ALA A 243 -1.60 -14.92 4.57
N LEU A 244 -0.90 -13.96 5.20
CA LEU A 244 0.13 -14.25 6.19
C LEU A 244 -0.40 -15.04 7.40
N PHE A 245 -1.68 -14.85 7.76
CA PHE A 245 -2.32 -15.66 8.80
C PHE A 245 -2.38 -17.15 8.46
N TYR A 246 -2.58 -17.49 7.17
CA TYR A 246 -2.62 -18.88 6.68
C TYR A 246 -1.28 -19.38 6.16
N TYR A 247 -0.29 -18.51 6.01
CA TYR A 247 1.02 -18.83 5.46
C TYR A 247 1.83 -19.72 6.44
N PRO A 248 2.60 -20.71 5.93
CA PRO A 248 3.40 -21.64 6.72
C PRO A 248 4.61 -21.01 7.46
N LEU A 249 4.36 -20.11 8.42
CA LEU A 249 5.38 -19.65 9.36
C LEU A 249 5.66 -20.70 10.43
N GLU A 250 6.92 -20.76 10.87
CA GLU A 250 7.35 -21.61 11.97
C GLU A 250 6.57 -21.27 13.25
N GLY A 251 5.79 -22.24 13.74
CA GLY A 251 4.93 -22.11 14.92
C GLY A 251 3.48 -21.71 14.63
N SER A 252 3.11 -21.47 13.36
CA SER A 252 1.73 -21.19 13.00
C SER A 252 0.86 -22.45 13.13
N LYS A 253 -0.32 -22.32 13.72
CA LYS A 253 -1.31 -23.42 13.86
C LYS A 253 -2.37 -23.42 12.76
N SER A 254 -2.51 -22.30 12.04
CA SER A 254 -3.59 -22.07 11.07
C SER A 254 -3.15 -22.29 9.63
N MET A 255 -2.06 -23.02 9.41
CA MET A 255 -1.42 -23.18 8.10
C MET A 255 -2.38 -23.82 7.09
N ASN A 256 -2.54 -23.19 5.92
CA ASN A 256 -3.33 -23.75 4.83
C ASN A 256 -2.83 -23.24 3.48
N SER A 257 -2.20 -24.13 2.71
CA SER A 257 -1.58 -23.81 1.43
C SER A 257 -2.55 -23.29 0.38
N VAL A 258 -3.77 -23.81 0.34
CA VAL A 258 -4.81 -23.37 -0.61
C VAL A 258 -5.33 -21.98 -0.25
N LYS A 259 -5.62 -21.73 1.03
CA LYS A 259 -6.19 -20.44 1.47
C LYS A 259 -5.23 -19.27 1.24
N TYR A 260 -3.97 -19.41 1.69
CA TYR A 260 -3.03 -18.32 1.51
C TYR A 260 -2.72 -18.11 0.02
N SER A 261 -2.50 -19.18 -0.76
CA SER A 261 -2.20 -19.04 -2.20
C SER A 261 -3.37 -18.43 -2.97
N SER A 262 -4.62 -18.74 -2.60
CA SER A 262 -5.82 -18.12 -3.20
C SER A 262 -5.89 -16.62 -2.94
N LEU A 263 -5.57 -16.20 -1.71
CA LEU A 263 -5.53 -14.77 -1.35
C LEU A 263 -4.38 -14.05 -2.05
N VAL A 264 -3.22 -14.69 -2.20
CA VAL A 264 -2.06 -14.14 -2.93
C VAL A 264 -2.37 -14.03 -4.42
N ALA A 265 -2.99 -15.04 -5.01
CA ALA A 265 -3.41 -15.01 -6.41
C ALA A 265 -4.44 -13.90 -6.65
N LEU A 266 -5.42 -13.73 -5.75
CA LEU A 266 -6.36 -12.60 -5.81
C LEU A 266 -5.64 -11.25 -5.67
N ALA A 267 -4.67 -11.12 -4.77
CA ALA A 267 -3.87 -9.91 -4.63
C ALA A 267 -3.09 -9.58 -5.90
N PHE A 268 -2.51 -10.59 -6.56
CA PHE A 268 -1.82 -10.44 -7.85
C PHE A 268 -2.76 -10.03 -8.98
N ILE A 269 -3.97 -10.59 -9.04
CA ILE A 269 -4.99 -10.20 -10.04
C ILE A 269 -5.40 -8.74 -9.86
N ILE A 270 -5.66 -8.31 -8.62
CA ILE A 270 -6.02 -6.92 -8.31
C ILE A 270 -4.83 -5.99 -8.54
N ARG A 271 -3.63 -6.45 -8.21
CA ARG A 271 -2.41 -5.66 -8.30
C ARG A 271 -1.21 -6.55 -8.63
N PRO A 272 -0.72 -6.54 -9.88
CA PRO A 272 0.39 -7.40 -10.29
C PRO A 272 1.68 -7.21 -9.48
N THR A 273 1.88 -6.02 -8.88
CA THR A 273 3.04 -5.76 -8.01
C THR A 273 3.07 -6.62 -6.74
N ALA A 274 1.94 -7.22 -6.33
CA ALA A 274 1.88 -8.11 -5.17
C ALA A 274 2.80 -9.34 -5.29
N VAL A 275 3.21 -9.70 -6.51
CA VAL A 275 4.22 -10.74 -6.73
C VAL A 275 5.55 -10.40 -6.06
N ILE A 276 5.90 -9.12 -5.97
CA ILE A 276 7.19 -8.66 -5.44
C ILE A 276 7.35 -9.04 -3.97
N PRO A 277 6.49 -8.59 -3.02
CA PRO A 277 6.61 -8.98 -1.62
C PRO A 277 6.37 -10.48 -1.42
N TRP A 278 5.58 -11.14 -2.26
CA TRP A 278 5.31 -12.58 -2.10
C TRP A 278 6.41 -13.49 -2.65
N THR A 279 7.30 -13.00 -3.52
CA THR A 279 8.36 -13.83 -4.14
C THR A 279 9.26 -14.52 -3.10
N PRO A 280 9.85 -13.82 -2.10
CA PRO A 280 10.69 -14.48 -1.09
C PRO A 280 9.92 -15.48 -0.23
N LEU A 281 8.64 -15.19 0.06
CA LEU A 281 7.77 -16.06 0.87
C LEU A 281 7.39 -17.33 0.11
N LEU A 282 6.95 -17.20 -1.14
CA LEU A 282 6.63 -18.34 -2.00
C LEU A 282 7.87 -19.21 -2.24
N PHE A 283 9.03 -18.59 -2.45
CA PHE A 283 10.30 -19.31 -2.59
C PHE A 283 10.69 -20.06 -1.31
N ARG A 284 10.50 -19.46 -0.13
CA ARG A 284 10.73 -20.14 1.15
C ARG A 284 9.84 -21.37 1.30
N HIS A 285 8.53 -21.22 1.06
CA HIS A 285 7.61 -22.36 1.17
C HIS A 285 7.95 -23.46 0.17
N PHE A 286 8.28 -23.11 -1.07
CA PHE A 286 8.74 -24.06 -2.08
C PHE A 286 10.01 -24.83 -1.66
N CYS A 287 10.95 -24.15 -0.99
CA CYS A 287 12.17 -24.79 -0.47
C CYS A 287 11.90 -25.69 0.75
N GLN A 288 10.90 -25.38 1.56
CA GLN A 288 10.53 -26.17 2.74
C GLN A 288 9.75 -27.44 2.39
N GLU A 289 9.00 -27.43 1.29
CA GLU A 289 8.13 -28.54 0.92
C GLU A 289 8.91 -29.70 0.28
N PRO A 290 8.87 -30.93 0.84
CA PRO A 290 9.58 -32.08 0.27
C PRO A 290 8.99 -32.50 -1.08
N ARG A 291 7.66 -32.41 -1.25
CA ARG A 291 6.95 -32.79 -2.49
C ARG A 291 6.68 -31.57 -3.37
N LYS A 292 7.76 -31.01 -3.92
CA LYS A 292 7.74 -29.79 -4.74
C LYS A 292 6.75 -29.83 -5.90
N LEU A 293 6.70 -30.95 -6.63
CA LEU A 293 5.80 -31.11 -7.78
C LEU A 293 4.33 -31.14 -7.36
N ASP A 294 4.01 -31.74 -6.22
CA ASP A 294 2.65 -31.83 -5.69
C ASP A 294 2.13 -30.45 -5.26
N LEU A 295 2.97 -29.66 -4.60
CA LEU A 295 2.66 -28.27 -4.26
C LEU A 295 2.35 -27.43 -5.50
N ILE A 296 3.16 -27.54 -6.55
CA ILE A 296 2.94 -26.80 -7.79
C ILE A 296 1.66 -27.28 -8.49
N LEU A 297 1.57 -28.58 -8.78
CA LEU A 297 0.52 -29.14 -9.64
C LEU A 297 -0.85 -29.17 -8.99
N HIS A 298 -0.93 -29.41 -7.68
CA HIS A 298 -2.21 -29.59 -6.98
C HIS A 298 -2.65 -28.37 -6.18
N HIS A 299 -1.75 -27.40 -5.92
CA HIS A 299 -2.09 -26.21 -5.16
C HIS A 299 -1.92 -24.92 -5.98
N PHE A 300 -0.71 -24.60 -6.43
CA PHE A 300 -0.47 -23.31 -7.08
C PHE A 300 -1.10 -23.22 -8.48
N LEU A 301 -0.95 -24.27 -9.29
CA LEU A 301 -1.48 -24.28 -10.66
C LEU A 301 -3.02 -24.25 -10.69
N PRO A 302 -3.76 -25.05 -9.89
CA PRO A 302 -5.21 -24.99 -9.87
C PRO A 302 -5.74 -23.65 -9.33
N VAL A 303 -5.13 -23.12 -8.26
CA VAL A 303 -5.50 -21.80 -7.72
C VAL A 303 -5.24 -20.69 -8.74
N GLY A 304 -4.07 -20.69 -9.38
CA GLY A 304 -3.72 -19.75 -10.44
C GLY A 304 -4.68 -19.84 -11.63
N PHE A 305 -5.00 -21.07 -12.07
CA PHE A 305 -5.93 -21.30 -13.17
C PHE A 305 -7.33 -20.78 -12.85
N VAL A 306 -7.89 -21.10 -11.68
CA VAL A 306 -9.23 -20.67 -11.28
C VAL A 306 -9.30 -19.15 -11.16
N THR A 307 -8.36 -18.52 -10.45
CA THR A 307 -8.33 -17.06 -10.25
C THR A 307 -8.11 -16.30 -11.54
N LEU A 308 -7.21 -16.76 -12.40
CA LEU A 308 -6.95 -16.14 -13.70
C LEU A 308 -8.14 -16.30 -14.65
N SER A 309 -8.74 -17.49 -14.70
CA SER A 309 -9.93 -17.73 -15.52
C SER A 309 -11.09 -16.83 -15.10
N LEU A 310 -11.31 -16.66 -13.78
CA LEU A 310 -12.31 -15.75 -13.27
C LEU A 310 -12.02 -14.30 -13.66
N SER A 311 -10.78 -13.83 -13.54
CA SER A 311 -10.39 -12.48 -13.99
C SER A 311 -10.64 -12.31 -15.48
N LEU A 312 -10.20 -13.26 -16.31
CA LEU A 312 -10.40 -13.22 -17.76
C LEU A 312 -11.87 -13.18 -18.15
N MET A 313 -12.73 -13.91 -17.44
CA MET A 313 -14.18 -13.87 -17.65
C MET A 313 -14.76 -12.49 -17.28
N ILE A 314 -14.38 -11.95 -16.12
CA ILE A 314 -14.81 -10.61 -15.69
C ILE A 314 -14.37 -9.57 -16.73
N ASP A 315 -13.10 -9.57 -17.09
CA ASP A 315 -12.52 -8.62 -18.04
C ASP A 315 -13.15 -8.80 -19.45
N ARG A 316 -13.48 -10.03 -19.87
CA ARG A 316 -14.19 -10.31 -21.13
C ARG A 316 -15.59 -9.72 -21.17
N ILE A 317 -16.31 -9.71 -20.04
CA ILE A 317 -17.66 -9.16 -19.93
C ILE A 317 -17.62 -7.65 -20.12
N PHE A 318 -16.70 -6.95 -19.44
CA PHE A 318 -16.66 -5.49 -19.45
C PHE A 318 -15.89 -4.88 -20.63
N PHE A 319 -14.80 -5.50 -21.09
CA PHE A 319 -14.05 -5.01 -22.27
C PHE A 319 -14.62 -5.47 -23.61
N GLY A 320 -15.56 -6.41 -23.62
CA GLY A 320 -16.12 -6.98 -24.85
C GLY A 320 -15.16 -7.90 -25.64
N GLN A 321 -13.95 -8.13 -25.15
CA GLN A 321 -12.94 -9.00 -25.77
C GLN A 321 -12.05 -9.67 -24.73
N TRP A 322 -11.44 -10.80 -25.09
CA TRP A 322 -10.52 -11.52 -24.20
C TRP A 322 -9.26 -10.69 -23.98
N THR A 323 -9.05 -10.24 -22.75
CA THR A 323 -7.94 -9.35 -22.39
C THR A 323 -7.22 -9.88 -21.17
N LEU A 324 -5.92 -10.13 -21.30
CA LEU A 324 -5.05 -10.51 -20.19
C LEU A 324 -4.40 -9.25 -19.61
N VAL A 325 -5.08 -8.60 -18.68
CA VAL A 325 -4.67 -7.32 -18.08
C VAL A 325 -3.27 -7.39 -17.48
N GLN A 326 -2.93 -8.48 -16.80
CA GLN A 326 -1.64 -8.64 -16.12
C GLN A 326 -0.47 -8.65 -17.12
N PHE A 327 -0.69 -9.17 -18.32
CA PHE A 327 0.29 -9.13 -19.40
C PHE A 327 0.41 -7.73 -20.00
N ASN A 328 -0.72 -7.04 -20.23
CA ASN A 328 -0.71 -5.65 -20.71
C ASN A 328 0.01 -4.72 -19.72
N PHE A 329 -0.27 -4.89 -18.42
CA PHE A 329 0.42 -4.16 -17.35
C PHE A 329 1.93 -4.39 -17.39
N LEU A 330 2.36 -5.65 -17.51
CA LEU A 330 3.79 -6.00 -17.60
C LEU A 330 4.43 -5.38 -18.84
N LYS A 331 3.77 -5.49 -19.99
CA LYS A 331 4.23 -4.93 -21.26
C LYS A 331 4.42 -3.42 -21.16
N PHE A 332 3.43 -2.71 -20.61
CA PHE A 332 3.46 -1.25 -20.52
C PHE A 332 4.48 -0.74 -19.48
N ASN A 333 4.47 -1.31 -18.27
CA ASN A 333 5.25 -0.77 -17.15
C ASN A 333 6.70 -1.25 -17.16
N VAL A 334 6.96 -2.49 -17.57
CA VAL A 334 8.29 -3.10 -17.48
C VAL A 334 8.98 -3.16 -18.85
N LEU A 335 8.28 -3.67 -19.87
CA LEU A 335 8.92 -3.87 -21.19
C LEU A 335 9.05 -2.57 -21.98
N GLN A 336 8.06 -1.68 -21.90
CA GLN A 336 8.06 -0.40 -22.61
C GLN A 336 8.60 0.76 -21.76
N ASN A 337 8.82 0.53 -20.45
CA ASN A 337 9.41 1.46 -19.48
C ASN A 337 8.76 2.87 -19.44
N LEU A 338 7.50 2.99 -19.89
CA LEU A 338 6.75 4.25 -19.95
C LEU A 338 6.40 4.79 -18.55
N GLY A 339 6.54 3.98 -17.50
CA GLY A 339 6.40 4.44 -16.12
C GLY A 339 7.40 5.53 -15.71
N THR A 340 8.53 5.64 -16.42
CA THR A 340 9.51 6.74 -16.24
C THR A 340 8.95 8.12 -16.58
N PHE A 341 7.88 8.19 -17.39
CA PHE A 341 7.20 9.44 -17.74
C PHE A 341 6.59 10.15 -16.51
N TYR A 342 6.22 9.39 -15.48
CA TYR A 342 5.62 9.92 -14.25
C TYR A 342 6.65 10.35 -13.20
N GLY A 343 7.93 10.36 -13.55
CA GLY A 343 9.04 10.76 -12.70
C GLY A 343 9.91 9.60 -12.26
N SER A 344 11.19 9.87 -12.02
CA SER A 344 12.15 8.92 -11.47
C SER A 344 12.83 9.53 -10.25
N HIS A 345 13.01 8.72 -9.21
CA HIS A 345 13.84 9.08 -8.08
C HIS A 345 15.16 8.30 -8.11
N PRO A 346 16.22 8.80 -7.44
CA PRO A 346 17.47 8.05 -7.28
C PRO A 346 17.20 6.65 -6.70
N TRP A 347 18.04 5.67 -7.05
CA TRP A 347 17.89 4.28 -6.59
C TRP A 347 17.75 4.17 -5.06
N HIS A 348 18.44 5.02 -4.31
CA HIS A 348 18.39 4.99 -2.84
C HIS A 348 17.11 5.59 -2.25
N TRP A 349 16.23 6.22 -3.04
CA TRP A 349 15.08 7.00 -2.55
C TRP A 349 14.14 6.17 -1.67
N TYR A 350 13.84 4.93 -2.05
CA TYR A 350 13.00 4.04 -1.24
C TYR A 350 13.63 3.74 0.13
N PHE A 351 14.96 3.63 0.20
CA PHE A 351 15.69 3.41 1.45
C PHE A 351 15.83 4.69 2.29
N SER A 352 16.15 5.81 1.64
CA SER A 352 16.48 7.06 2.32
C SER A 352 15.27 7.92 2.70
N GLN A 353 14.18 7.83 1.93
CA GLN A 353 13.00 8.70 2.09
C GLN A 353 11.71 7.90 2.17
N GLY A 354 11.39 7.09 1.16
CA GLY A 354 10.10 6.40 1.07
C GLY A 354 9.79 5.55 2.30
N PHE A 355 10.69 4.62 2.64
CA PHE A 355 10.52 3.73 3.78
C PHE A 355 10.56 4.45 5.14
N PRO A 356 11.51 5.37 5.42
CA PRO A 356 11.50 6.18 6.63
C PRO A 356 10.21 7.00 6.82
N VAL A 357 9.68 7.62 5.76
CA VAL A 357 8.45 8.41 5.84
C VAL A 357 7.27 7.51 6.19
N ILE A 358 7.11 6.36 5.54
CA ILE A 358 6.00 5.43 5.82
C ILE A 358 6.06 4.89 7.26
N LEU A 359 7.26 4.54 7.75
CA LEU A 359 7.42 4.09 9.14
C LEU A 359 7.22 5.23 10.15
N GLY A 360 7.61 6.46 9.81
CA GLY A 360 7.49 7.63 10.67
C GLY A 360 8.10 7.39 12.05
N THR A 361 7.30 7.58 13.10
CA THR A 361 7.69 7.38 14.51
C THR A 361 8.04 5.93 14.85
N HIS A 362 7.68 4.95 14.01
CA HIS A 362 8.04 3.55 14.21
C HIS A 362 9.44 3.19 13.71
N LEU A 363 10.11 4.09 12.99
CA LEU A 363 11.43 3.81 12.39
C LEU A 363 12.50 3.39 13.41
N PRO A 364 12.69 4.06 14.56
CA PRO A 364 13.69 3.64 15.55
C PRO A 364 13.40 2.24 16.11
N PHE A 365 12.13 1.94 16.37
CA PHE A 365 11.70 0.63 16.87
C PHE A 365 11.90 -0.48 15.82
N PHE A 366 11.66 -0.18 14.55
CA PHE A 366 11.93 -1.10 13.45
C PHE A 366 13.43 -1.43 13.37
N ILE A 367 14.30 -0.40 13.37
CA ILE A 367 15.76 -0.58 13.32
C ILE A 367 16.24 -1.42 14.50
N HIS A 368 15.81 -1.08 15.72
CA HIS A 368 16.13 -1.85 16.92
C HIS A 368 15.63 -3.30 16.83
N GLY A 369 14.42 -3.50 16.30
CA GLY A 369 13.82 -4.81 16.06
C GLY A 369 14.62 -5.67 15.08
N CYS A 370 15.24 -5.09 14.04
CA CYS A 370 16.06 -5.83 13.09
C CYS A 370 17.25 -6.57 13.74
N PHE A 371 17.77 -6.04 14.85
CA PHE A 371 18.90 -6.66 15.57
C PHE A 371 18.46 -7.65 16.64
N LEU A 372 17.29 -7.47 17.24
CA LEU A 372 16.81 -8.30 18.36
C LEU A 372 15.83 -9.40 17.95
N ALA A 373 15.15 -9.27 16.81
CA ALA A 373 14.08 -10.18 16.44
C ALA A 373 14.59 -11.63 16.28
N PRO A 374 13.83 -12.63 16.77
CA PRO A 374 14.14 -14.04 16.59
C PRO A 374 14.38 -14.41 15.11
N LYS A 375 15.28 -15.37 14.87
CA LYS A 375 15.67 -15.81 13.52
C LYS A 375 14.48 -16.20 12.63
N ARG A 376 13.38 -16.71 13.21
CA ARG A 376 12.15 -17.07 12.49
C ARG A 376 11.52 -15.92 11.70
N TYR A 377 11.69 -14.67 12.15
CA TYR A 377 11.16 -13.47 11.48
C TYR A 377 12.08 -12.90 10.40
N ARG A 378 13.29 -13.46 10.23
CA ARG A 378 14.23 -12.97 9.20
C ARG A 378 13.64 -13.01 7.81
N ILE A 379 12.74 -13.95 7.50
CA ILE A 379 12.07 -13.97 6.19
C ILE A 379 11.26 -12.70 5.94
N LEU A 380 10.61 -12.14 6.97
CA LEU A 380 9.80 -10.94 6.84
C LEU A 380 10.71 -9.74 6.59
N LEU A 381 11.85 -9.67 7.28
CA LEU A 381 12.88 -8.66 7.01
C LEU A 381 13.45 -8.79 5.59
N VAL A 382 13.79 -10.01 5.15
CA VAL A 382 14.23 -10.28 3.78
C VAL A 382 13.17 -9.84 2.77
N THR A 383 11.89 -10.06 3.06
CA THR A 383 10.77 -9.63 2.21
C THR A 383 10.70 -8.11 2.08
N VAL A 384 10.87 -7.38 3.19
CA VAL A 384 10.94 -5.91 3.19
C VAL A 384 12.13 -5.43 2.35
N LEU A 385 13.33 -5.95 2.63
CA LEU A 385 14.55 -5.54 1.92
C LEU A 385 14.47 -5.87 0.43
N TRP A 386 13.99 -7.05 0.06
CA TRP A 386 13.73 -7.46 -1.32
C TRP A 386 12.79 -6.48 -2.01
N THR A 387 11.67 -6.14 -1.38
CA THR A 387 10.68 -5.22 -1.96
C THR A 387 11.28 -3.84 -2.21
N LEU A 388 12.05 -3.32 -1.24
CA LEU A 388 12.75 -2.03 -1.40
C LEU A 388 13.80 -2.10 -2.52
N LEU A 389 14.59 -3.17 -2.59
CA LEU A 389 15.59 -3.36 -3.64
C LEU A 389 14.97 -3.40 -5.03
N VAL A 390 13.87 -4.14 -5.21
CA VAL A 390 13.16 -4.21 -6.49
C VAL A 390 12.66 -2.83 -6.88
N TYR A 391 11.91 -2.15 -6.01
CA TYR A 391 11.39 -0.82 -6.33
C TYR A 391 12.48 0.23 -6.59
N SER A 392 13.65 0.10 -5.94
CA SER A 392 14.83 0.94 -6.18
C SER A 392 15.48 0.77 -7.56
N HIS A 393 15.31 -0.37 -8.22
CA HIS A 393 16.01 -0.69 -9.48
C HIS A 393 15.08 -0.88 -10.68
N VAL A 394 13.76 -0.76 -10.48
CA VAL A 394 12.78 -0.84 -11.58
C VAL A 394 12.85 0.38 -12.50
N HIS A 395 13.29 1.55 -11.99
CA HIS A 395 13.38 2.77 -12.78
C HIS A 395 14.83 3.06 -13.21
N CYS A 396 15.00 3.35 -14.51
CA CYS A 396 16.27 3.87 -15.02
C CYS A 396 16.46 5.31 -14.54
N PRO A 397 17.64 5.70 -14.01
CA PRO A 397 17.93 7.09 -13.70
C PRO A 397 17.99 7.89 -15.01
N LEU A 398 16.89 8.56 -15.35
CA LEU A 398 16.84 9.51 -16.44
C LEU A 398 16.97 10.91 -15.84
N PRO A 399 18.07 11.64 -16.09
CA PRO A 399 18.19 13.02 -15.63
C PRO A 399 17.17 13.86 -16.38
N MET A 400 16.11 14.27 -15.68
CA MET A 400 15.05 15.12 -16.21
C MET A 400 14.98 16.41 -15.41
N ARG A 401 14.86 17.54 -16.10
CA ARG A 401 14.55 18.84 -15.51
C ARG A 401 13.15 19.25 -15.96
N PHE A 402 12.32 19.64 -15.01
CA PHE A 402 11.01 20.23 -15.25
C PHE A 402 10.96 21.60 -14.58
N LEU A 403 10.08 22.48 -15.10
CA LEU A 403 9.82 23.78 -14.50
C LEU A 403 9.19 23.59 -13.13
N GLN A 404 9.80 24.18 -12.10
CA GLN A 404 9.32 24.05 -10.73
C GLN A 404 8.24 25.09 -10.42
N CYS A 405 7.30 24.71 -9.55
CA CYS A 405 6.35 25.66 -8.95
C CYS A 405 6.52 25.65 -7.42
N PRO A 406 7.60 26.22 -6.86
CA PRO A 406 7.74 26.30 -5.41
C PRO A 406 6.73 27.32 -4.84
N PRO A 407 6.17 27.09 -3.64
CA PRO A 407 5.32 28.08 -2.98
C PRO A 407 6.14 29.29 -2.53
N ASP A 408 5.54 30.48 -2.48
CA ASP A 408 6.19 31.67 -1.94
C ASP A 408 6.42 31.53 -0.42
N LEU A 409 7.67 31.33 -0.03
CA LEU A 409 8.09 31.31 1.38
C LEU A 409 8.53 32.69 1.89
N THR A 410 8.53 33.71 1.02
CA THR A 410 9.03 35.06 1.30
C THR A 410 7.95 36.10 1.58
N GLY A 411 6.66 35.75 1.35
CA GLY A 411 5.52 36.61 1.67
C GLY A 411 5.37 37.82 0.76
N LYS A 412 5.87 37.75 -0.47
CA LYS A 412 5.78 38.83 -1.48
C LYS A 412 4.45 38.72 -2.22
N SER A 413 3.73 39.84 -2.34
CA SER A 413 2.43 39.90 -3.01
C SER A 413 2.46 39.63 -4.52
N GLN A 414 3.64 39.62 -5.15
CA GLN A 414 3.85 39.39 -6.59
C GLN A 414 4.88 38.29 -6.86
N TYR A 415 4.89 37.23 -6.03
CA TYR A 415 5.73 36.07 -6.31
C TYR A 415 5.26 35.36 -7.58
N LEU A 416 6.20 35.12 -8.50
CA LEU A 416 6.01 34.26 -9.67
C LEU A 416 6.94 33.06 -9.53
N ASP A 417 6.39 31.87 -9.73
CA ASP A 417 7.19 30.65 -9.70
C ASP A 417 8.00 30.44 -10.99
N GLU A 418 8.93 29.47 -11.02
CA GLU A 418 9.80 29.25 -12.19
C GLU A 418 8.97 28.96 -13.46
N ALA A 419 7.88 28.20 -13.34
CA ALA A 419 6.97 27.95 -14.45
C ALA A 419 6.26 29.23 -14.90
N ASP A 420 5.76 30.06 -13.97
CA ASP A 420 5.14 31.34 -14.30
C ASP A 420 6.11 32.26 -15.05
N ILE A 421 7.37 32.36 -14.58
CA ILE A 421 8.41 33.16 -15.22
C ILE A 421 8.71 32.64 -16.64
N PHE A 422 8.78 31.31 -16.81
CA PHE A 422 8.96 30.68 -18.11
C PHE A 422 7.83 31.05 -19.08
N TYR A 423 6.58 30.87 -18.67
CA TYR A 423 5.41 31.12 -19.54
C TYR A 423 5.14 32.61 -19.82
N LEU A 424 5.84 33.54 -19.16
CA LEU A 424 5.80 34.96 -19.53
C LEU A 424 6.61 35.26 -20.80
N ASN A 425 7.74 34.57 -21.00
CA ASN A 425 8.57 34.69 -22.21
C ASN A 425 9.44 33.43 -22.39
N PRO A 426 8.88 32.35 -22.98
CA PRO A 426 9.57 31.07 -23.08
C PRO A 426 10.87 31.12 -23.85
N LEU A 427 10.90 31.88 -24.96
CA LEU A 427 12.08 31.96 -25.83
C LEU A 427 13.29 32.57 -25.10
N ASN A 428 13.09 33.72 -24.45
CA ASN A 428 14.16 34.40 -23.71
C ASN A 428 14.60 33.57 -22.50
N TRP A 429 13.66 32.90 -21.82
CA TRP A 429 13.99 32.00 -20.72
C TRP A 429 14.90 30.86 -21.18
N LEU A 430 14.53 30.18 -22.28
CA LEU A 430 15.33 29.08 -22.84
C LEU A 430 16.73 29.52 -23.27
N GLN A 431 16.85 30.69 -23.89
CA GLN A 431 18.14 31.24 -24.29
C GLN A 431 19.04 31.61 -23.11
N ARG A 432 18.47 32.10 -22.01
CA ARG A 432 19.22 32.41 -20.79
C ARG A 432 19.69 31.15 -20.08
N GLU A 433 18.79 30.18 -19.97
CA GLU A 433 19.08 28.92 -19.29
C GLU A 433 20.08 28.08 -20.07
N PHE A 434 19.89 27.96 -21.39
CA PHE A 434 20.71 27.15 -22.27
C PHE A 434 21.57 28.02 -23.20
N HIS A 435 22.46 28.81 -22.61
CA HIS A 435 23.37 29.69 -23.34
C HIS A 435 24.51 28.94 -24.05
N ASP A 436 24.91 27.78 -23.51
CA ASP A 436 26.00 26.96 -24.04
C ASP A 436 25.51 25.64 -24.64
N ASP A 437 26.13 25.18 -25.73
CA ASP A 437 25.83 23.88 -26.36
C ASP A 437 26.00 22.67 -25.43
N ALA A 438 26.87 22.79 -24.43
CA ALA A 438 27.10 21.78 -23.40
C ALA A 438 25.94 21.68 -22.39
N SER A 439 25.17 22.76 -22.21
CA SER A 439 24.04 22.82 -21.28
C SER A 439 22.72 22.35 -21.91
N LEU A 440 22.66 22.28 -23.24
CA LEU A 440 21.46 21.89 -23.98
C LEU A 440 21.10 20.42 -23.70
N PRO A 441 19.82 20.14 -23.41
CA PRO A 441 19.37 18.78 -23.19
C PRO A 441 19.44 17.94 -24.48
N THR A 442 19.40 16.62 -24.35
CA THR A 442 19.31 15.72 -25.51
C THR A 442 17.89 15.69 -26.07
N HIS A 443 16.90 15.83 -25.19
CA HIS A 443 15.48 15.78 -25.52
C HIS A 443 14.74 16.96 -24.88
N LEU A 444 13.76 17.49 -25.61
CA LEU A 444 12.79 18.46 -25.10
C LEU A 444 11.39 17.86 -25.20
N ILE A 445 10.63 17.95 -24.12
CA ILE A 445 9.25 17.50 -24.04
C ILE A 445 8.39 18.72 -23.76
N ILE A 446 7.48 19.06 -24.68
CA ILE A 446 6.66 20.26 -24.60
C ILE A 446 5.20 19.96 -24.92
N PHE A 447 4.29 20.77 -24.38
CA PHE A 447 2.90 20.75 -24.85
C PHE A 447 2.79 21.39 -26.23
N SER A 448 1.81 20.96 -27.01
CA SER A 448 1.59 21.42 -28.38
C SER A 448 1.40 22.93 -28.51
N ILE A 449 0.84 23.58 -27.48
CA ILE A 449 0.60 25.03 -27.47
C ILE A 449 1.92 25.81 -27.48
N LEU A 450 2.99 25.25 -26.92
CA LEU A 450 4.27 25.95 -26.76
C LEU A 450 5.13 25.94 -28.04
N GLU A 451 4.83 25.07 -29.01
CA GLU A 451 5.67 24.87 -30.20
C GLU A 451 5.92 26.17 -30.98
N GLU A 452 4.88 26.98 -31.18
CA GLU A 452 4.97 28.21 -31.97
C GLU A 452 5.90 29.23 -31.31
N GLU A 453 5.78 29.43 -29.99
CA GLU A 453 6.52 30.42 -29.22
C GLU A 453 8.03 30.12 -29.12
N ILE A 454 8.42 28.84 -29.15
CA ILE A 454 9.82 28.42 -29.02
C ILE A 454 10.42 27.88 -30.33
N SER A 455 9.69 27.96 -31.44
CA SER A 455 10.09 27.45 -32.76
C SER A 455 11.47 27.95 -33.21
N ALA A 456 11.79 29.21 -32.93
CA ALA A 456 13.09 29.81 -33.20
C ALA A 456 14.23 29.09 -32.46
N PHE A 457 14.03 28.77 -31.17
CA PHE A 457 15.01 28.05 -30.36
C PHE A 457 15.17 26.59 -30.81
N LEU A 458 14.06 25.91 -31.13
CA LEU A 458 14.11 24.54 -31.64
C LEU A 458 14.93 24.44 -32.93
N THR A 459 14.75 25.42 -33.82
CA THR A 459 15.49 25.48 -35.10
C THR A 459 16.95 25.84 -34.89
N SER A 460 17.25 26.86 -34.08
CA SER A 460 18.64 27.29 -33.83
C SER A 460 19.46 26.21 -33.14
N SER A 461 18.84 25.43 -32.25
CA SER A 461 19.50 24.40 -31.46
C SER A 461 19.40 22.99 -32.06
N SER A 462 19.00 22.86 -33.34
CA SER A 462 18.97 21.61 -34.11
C SER A 462 18.09 20.50 -33.50
N TYR A 463 16.93 20.86 -32.95
CA TYR A 463 15.95 19.92 -32.43
C TYR A 463 14.98 19.47 -33.53
N ASN A 464 14.80 18.15 -33.65
CA ASN A 464 13.83 17.54 -34.55
C ASN A 464 12.74 16.83 -33.76
N ARG A 465 11.48 17.00 -34.17
CA ARG A 465 10.35 16.29 -33.57
C ARG A 465 10.46 14.79 -33.90
N THR A 466 10.45 13.95 -32.88
CA THR A 466 10.61 12.49 -32.99
C THR A 466 9.36 11.71 -32.59
N ALA A 467 8.58 12.22 -31.63
CA ALA A 467 7.33 11.59 -31.20
C ALA A 467 6.25 12.61 -30.87
N VAL A 468 5.00 12.17 -31.01
CA VAL A 468 3.79 12.92 -30.68
C VAL A 468 2.87 12.01 -29.88
N PHE A 469 2.44 12.47 -28.71
CA PHE A 469 1.53 11.74 -27.84
C PHE A 469 0.26 12.56 -27.64
N PHE A 470 -0.89 11.89 -27.74
CA PHE A 470 -2.15 12.51 -27.36
C PHE A 470 -2.19 12.71 -25.83
N HIS A 471 -2.60 13.90 -25.37
CA HIS A 471 -2.65 14.25 -23.95
C HIS A 471 -4.08 14.46 -23.44
N THR A 472 -4.85 15.35 -24.07
CA THR A 472 -6.21 15.67 -23.61
C THR A 472 -7.10 16.18 -24.74
N HIS A 473 -8.41 15.91 -24.65
CA HIS A 473 -9.43 16.47 -25.53
C HIS A 473 -9.83 17.91 -25.13
N LEU A 474 -9.44 18.36 -23.93
CA LEU A 474 -9.81 19.66 -23.37
C LEU A 474 -8.55 20.46 -23.01
N PRO A 475 -7.83 21.01 -24.01
CA PRO A 475 -6.67 21.86 -23.74
C PRO A 475 -7.10 23.20 -23.12
N GLU A 476 -6.41 23.65 -22.08
CA GLU A 476 -6.68 24.92 -21.42
C GLU A 476 -5.39 25.57 -20.89
N GLY A 477 -5.22 26.86 -21.17
CA GLY A 477 -4.06 27.65 -20.74
C GLY A 477 -2.73 27.05 -21.20
N ARG A 478 -1.93 26.55 -20.24
CA ARG A 478 -0.60 25.97 -20.47
C ARG A 478 -0.63 24.53 -20.97
N ILE A 479 -1.79 23.88 -20.98
CA ILE A 479 -1.94 22.45 -21.28
C ILE A 479 -2.43 22.27 -22.70
N GLY A 480 -1.59 21.66 -23.54
CA GLY A 480 -1.90 21.36 -24.94
C GLY A 480 -2.63 20.03 -25.14
N SER A 481 -3.29 19.87 -26.29
CA SER A 481 -3.99 18.63 -26.64
C SER A 481 -3.03 17.46 -26.87
N HIS A 482 -1.78 17.76 -27.25
CA HIS A 482 -0.73 16.80 -27.49
C HIS A 482 0.56 17.19 -26.75
N VAL A 483 1.41 16.20 -26.52
CA VAL A 483 2.78 16.36 -26.05
C VAL A 483 3.73 16.01 -27.19
N TYR A 484 4.66 16.91 -27.48
CA TYR A 484 5.68 16.74 -28.50
C TYR A 484 7.03 16.43 -27.86
N VAL A 485 7.75 15.47 -28.44
CA VAL A 485 9.12 15.14 -28.07
C VAL A 485 10.03 15.55 -29.21
N TYR A 486 11.03 16.37 -28.89
CA TYR A 486 12.10 16.75 -29.79
C TYR A 486 13.41 16.13 -29.34
N GLU A 487 14.19 15.64 -30.29
CA GLU A 487 15.55 15.12 -30.10
C GLU A 487 16.55 16.05 -30.78
N ARG A 488 17.63 16.40 -30.07
CA ARG A 488 18.72 17.22 -30.62
C ARG A 488 19.59 16.38 -31.55
N LYS A 489 19.77 16.85 -32.79
CA LYS A 489 20.76 16.27 -33.70
C LYS A 489 22.16 16.76 -33.32
N LEU A 490 22.96 15.89 -32.71
CA LEU A 490 24.39 16.13 -32.53
C LEU A 490 25.08 16.06 -33.89
N THR A 491 25.61 17.19 -34.38
CA THR A 491 26.48 17.24 -35.55
C THR A 491 27.87 16.73 -35.18
N GLY A 492 28.01 15.41 -35.05
CA GLY A 492 29.27 14.73 -34.80
C GLY A 492 29.10 13.21 -34.91
N LYS A 493 29.88 12.57 -35.80
CA LYS A 493 29.87 11.11 -36.04
C LYS A 493 29.99 10.31 -34.73
N PHE A 494 28.88 9.83 -34.19
CA PHE A 494 28.85 8.59 -33.42
C PHE A 494 27.62 7.79 -33.83
N ASN A 495 27.86 6.56 -34.27
CA ASN A 495 26.87 5.64 -34.80
C ASN A 495 25.67 5.51 -33.86
N LYS A 496 24.48 5.57 -34.46
CA LYS A 496 23.21 5.09 -33.90
C LYS A 496 23.41 3.78 -33.12
N MET A 497 23.31 3.82 -31.80
CA MET A 497 22.63 2.74 -31.10
C MET A 497 21.16 3.13 -31.02
N LYS A 498 20.35 2.49 -31.87
CA LYS A 498 18.90 2.47 -31.69
C LYS A 498 18.63 1.79 -30.35
N PHE A 499 17.92 2.48 -29.45
CA PHE A 499 17.25 1.87 -28.31
C PHE A 499 15.79 1.58 -28.66
#